data_AF-A0A814F9E7-F1
#
_entry.id   AF-A0A814F9E7-F1
#
_cell.length_a   1.000
_cell.length_b   1.000
_cell.length_c   1.000
_cell.angle_alpha   90.00
_cell.angle_beta   90.00
_cell.angle_gamma   90.00
#
_symmetry.space_group_name_H-M   'P 1'
#
loop_
_entity.id
_entity.type
_entity.pdbx_description
1 polymer ?
#
loop_
_entity_poly.entity_id
_entity_poly.type
_entity_poly.pdbx_seq_one_letter_code
_entity_poly.pdbx_strand_id
1 'polypeptide(L)'
;MSNDSLLSYMSAIANDQYDEAIQIVTRVIDTSTDKKQIIDGLKNRIKAAFENDDFQMVLQDCKRLKDIGYPLDNDQRFLMFMLDGGGLNRQSSFTKAK
;
A
#
# COMPACT_ATOMS: atom_id res chain seq x y z
N MET A 1 13.58 5.68 -6.37
CA MET A 1 14.27 4.94 -5.30
C MET A 1 15.70 4.66 -5.76
N SER A 2 16.69 4.58 -4.85
CA SER A 2 18.05 4.18 -5.22
C SER A 2 18.13 2.68 -5.54
N ASN A 3 19.16 2.26 -6.30
CA ASN A 3 19.36 0.86 -6.63
C ASN A 3 19.57 -0.01 -5.39
N ASP A 4 20.32 0.50 -4.40
CA ASP A 4 20.60 -0.24 -3.16
C ASP A 4 19.32 -0.51 -2.37
N SER A 5 18.47 0.51 -2.18
CA SER A 5 17.19 0.33 -1.48
C SER A 5 16.24 -0.60 -2.23
N LEU A 6 16.26 -0.59 -3.58
CA LEU A 6 15.47 -1.51 -4.38
C LEU A 6 15.94 -2.96 -4.18
N LEU A 7 17.25 -3.21 -4.22
CA LEU A 7 17.82 -4.54 -4.03
C LEU A 7 17.53 -5.08 -2.62
N SER A 8 17.70 -4.25 -1.59
CA SER A 8 17.34 -4.63 -0.21
C SER A 8 15.86 -4.95 -0.08
N TYR A 9 14.98 -4.13 -0.66
CA TYR A 9 13.54 -4.38 -0.67
C TYR A 9 13.21 -5.72 -1.37
N MET A 10 13.76 -5.96 -2.55
CA MET A 10 13.53 -7.21 -3.30
C MET A 10 14.03 -8.43 -2.54
N SER A 11 15.17 -8.31 -1.86
CA SER A 11 15.69 -9.37 -1.00
C SER A 11 14.75 -9.67 0.16
N ALA A 12 14.25 -8.64 0.85
CA ALA A 12 13.31 -8.82 1.96
C ALA A 12 12.01 -9.50 1.49
N ILE A 13 11.44 -9.06 0.37
CA ILE A 13 10.24 -9.69 -0.22
C ILE A 13 10.49 -11.16 -0.59
N ALA A 14 11.65 -11.48 -1.19
CA ALA A 14 11.97 -12.86 -1.57
C ALA A 14 12.16 -13.81 -0.38
N ASN A 15 12.34 -13.27 0.83
CA ASN A 15 12.49 -14.03 2.08
C ASN A 15 11.26 -13.90 2.99
N ASP A 16 10.12 -13.42 2.49
CA ASP A 16 8.89 -13.18 3.26
C ASP A 16 9.08 -12.24 4.48
N GLN A 17 10.10 -11.37 4.44
CA GLN A 17 10.42 -10.40 5.49
C GLN A 17 9.66 -9.10 5.24
N TYR A 18 8.33 -9.15 5.30
CA TYR A 18 7.47 -8.02 4.92
C TYR A 18 7.64 -6.80 5.83
N ASP A 19 7.83 -6.98 7.14
CA ASP A 19 8.15 -5.89 8.07
C ASP A 19 9.44 -5.16 7.69
N GLU A 20 10.48 -5.90 7.28
CA GLU A 20 11.74 -5.32 6.82
C GLU A 20 11.56 -4.58 5.50
N ALA A 21 10.82 -5.18 4.56
CA ALA A 21 10.48 -4.54 3.29
C ALA A 21 9.75 -3.20 3.51
N ILE A 22 8.78 -3.17 4.44
CA ILE A 22 8.05 -1.96 4.86
C ILE A 22 9.00 -0.91 5.46
N GLN A 23 9.93 -1.30 6.33
CA GLN A 23 10.90 -0.38 6.92
C GLN A 23 11.81 0.25 5.87
N ILE A 24 12.30 -0.54 4.90
CA ILE A 24 13.17 -0.07 3.82
C ILE A 24 12.45 1.03 3.01
N VAL A 25 11.23 0.76 2.56
CA VAL A 25 10.48 1.72 1.73
C VAL A 25 9.98 2.91 2.53
N THR A 26 9.70 2.76 3.84
CA THR A 26 9.38 3.88 4.73
C THR A 26 10.54 4.87 4.81
N ARG A 27 11.78 4.39 4.96
CA ARG A 27 12.97 5.26 4.93
C ARG A 27 13.10 6.01 3.60
N VAL A 28 12.83 5.34 2.47
CA VAL A 28 12.84 6.00 1.14
C VAL A 28 11.81 7.11 1.07
N ILE A 29 10.58 6.86 1.54
CA ILE A 29 9.50 7.84 1.53
C ILE A 29 9.81 9.06 2.41
N ASP A 30 10.40 8.83 3.59
CA ASP A 30 10.64 9.88 4.58
C ASP A 30 11.85 10.75 4.25
N THR A 31 12.85 10.19 3.56
CA THR A 31 14.11 10.88 3.23
C THR A 31 14.13 11.51 1.84
N SER A 32 13.24 11.08 0.94
CA SER A 32 13.25 11.56 -0.44
C SER A 32 12.47 12.86 -0.61
N THR A 33 13.04 13.79 -1.39
CA THR A 33 12.35 14.99 -1.90
C THR A 33 11.85 14.81 -3.34
N ASP A 34 12.24 13.73 -4.00
CA ASP A 34 11.84 13.41 -5.37
C ASP A 34 10.48 12.71 -5.36
N LYS A 35 9.47 13.40 -5.92
CA LYS A 35 8.09 12.91 -6.03
C LYS A 35 8.02 11.52 -6.67
N LYS A 36 8.86 11.21 -7.66
CA LYS A 36 8.85 9.90 -8.31
C LYS A 36 9.28 8.81 -7.33
N GLN A 37 10.30 9.07 -6.52
CA GLN A 37 10.78 8.09 -5.54
C GLN A 37 9.78 7.88 -4.39
N ILE A 38 9.10 8.95 -3.98
CA ILE A 38 8.02 8.87 -3.00
C ILE A 38 6.90 7.97 -3.56
N ILE A 39 6.47 8.19 -4.82
CA ILE A 39 5.46 7.36 -5.49
C ILE A 39 5.91 5.89 -5.55
N ASP A 40 7.14 5.63 -5.99
CA ASP A 40 7.66 4.27 -6.09
C ASP A 40 7.72 3.58 -4.72
N GLY A 41 8.14 4.32 -3.68
CA GLY A 41 8.16 3.86 -2.30
C GLY A 41 6.78 3.51 -1.79
N LEU A 42 5.78 4.38 -2.00
CA LEU A 42 4.39 4.13 -1.60
C LEU A 42 3.82 2.89 -2.29
N LYS A 43 4.07 2.71 -3.58
CA LYS A 43 3.62 1.52 -4.33
C LYS A 43 4.21 0.23 -3.77
N ASN A 44 5.49 0.24 -3.42
CA ASN A 44 6.15 -0.92 -2.83
C ASN A 44 5.69 -1.18 -1.40
N ARG A 45 5.44 -0.12 -0.62
CA ARG A 45 4.88 -0.25 0.74
C ARG A 45 3.47 -0.82 0.74
N ILE A 46 2.62 -0.40 -0.20
CA ILE A 46 1.28 -1.00 -0.39
C ILE A 46 1.38 -2.51 -0.60
N LYS A 47 2.30 -2.97 -1.45
CA LYS A 47 2.47 -4.40 -1.71
C LYS A 47 2.94 -5.15 -0.46
N ALA A 48 4.01 -4.67 0.17
CA ALA A 48 4.55 -5.31 1.37
C ALA A 48 3.54 -5.29 2.53
N ALA A 49 2.83 -4.19 2.73
CA ALA A 49 1.80 -4.08 3.76
C ALA A 49 0.59 -4.98 3.48
N PHE A 50 0.22 -5.18 2.21
CA PHE A 50 -0.85 -6.11 1.85
C PHE A 50 -0.47 -7.56 2.19
N GLU A 51 0.74 -8.00 1.85
CA GLU A 51 1.24 -9.34 2.21
C GLU A 51 1.44 -9.50 3.74
N ASN A 52 1.65 -8.40 4.46
CA ASN A 52 1.78 -8.37 5.93
C ASN A 52 0.44 -8.19 6.66
N ASP A 53 -0.70 -8.24 5.96
CA ASP A 53 -2.05 -7.96 6.49
C ASP A 53 -2.22 -6.58 7.17
N ASP A 54 -1.30 -5.63 6.93
CA ASP A 54 -1.40 -4.26 7.43
C ASP A 54 -2.28 -3.40 6.50
N PHE A 55 -3.57 -3.71 6.54
CA PHE A 55 -4.56 -3.05 5.71
C PHE A 55 -4.76 -1.56 6.06
N GLN A 56 -4.42 -1.13 7.27
CA GLN A 56 -4.45 0.29 7.62
C GLN A 56 -3.37 1.05 6.86
N MET A 57 -2.15 0.51 6.79
CA MET A 57 -1.07 1.08 6.01
C MET A 57 -1.37 1.06 4.51
N VAL A 58 -1.94 -0.04 3.99
CA VAL A 58 -2.41 -0.11 2.59
C VAL A 58 -3.38 1.03 2.27
N LEU A 59 -4.40 1.22 3.10
CA LEU A 59 -5.40 2.28 2.90
C LEU A 59 -4.76 3.67 2.98
N GLN A 60 -3.88 3.89 3.96
CA GLN A 60 -3.19 5.16 4.14
C GLN A 60 -2.33 5.51 2.92
N ASP A 61 -1.59 4.55 2.37
CA ASP A 61 -0.72 4.79 1.23
C ASP A 61 -1.49 4.96 -0.08
N CYS A 62 -2.59 4.24 -0.27
CA CYS A 62 -3.52 4.48 -1.38
C CYS A 62 -4.10 5.92 -1.32
N LYS A 63 -4.51 6.39 -0.13
CA LYS A 63 -4.97 7.77 0.06
C LYS A 63 -3.86 8.77 -0.24
N ARG A 64 -2.65 8.52 0.26
CA ARG A 64 -1.49 9.39 0.02
C ARG A 64 -1.12 9.47 -1.46
N LEU A 65 -1.16 8.36 -2.21
CA LEU A 65 -0.97 8.36 -3.67
C LEU A 65 -2.01 9.21 -4.39
N LYS A 66 -3.29 9.11 -3.99
CA LYS A 66 -4.36 9.94 -4.53
C LYS A 66 -4.14 11.43 -4.22
N ASP A 67 -3.76 11.77 -3.00
CA ASP A 67 -3.56 13.15 -2.55
C ASP A 67 -2.41 13.86 -3.29
N ILE A 68 -1.35 13.12 -3.66
CA ILE A 68 -0.26 13.66 -4.48
C ILE A 68 -0.58 13.70 -5.98
N GLY A 69 -1.81 13.34 -6.37
CA GLY A 69 -2.29 13.35 -7.74
C GLY A 69 -1.79 12.19 -8.59
N TYR A 70 -1.38 11.08 -7.97
CA TYR A 70 -1.03 9.87 -8.72
C TYR A 70 -2.30 9.05 -9.01
N PRO A 71 -2.54 8.65 -10.27
CA PRO A 71 -3.69 7.81 -10.59
C PRO A 71 -3.51 6.42 -9.98
N LEU A 72 -4.45 6.03 -9.11
CA LEU A 72 -4.51 4.67 -8.59
C LEU A 72 -4.87 3.71 -9.73
N ASP A 73 -4.22 2.55 -9.75
CA ASP A 73 -4.63 1.42 -10.60
C ASP A 73 -5.91 0.74 -10.06
N ASN A 74 -6.43 -0.25 -10.80
CA ASN A 74 -7.69 -0.90 -10.43
C ASN A 74 -7.60 -1.62 -9.09
N ASP A 75 -6.45 -2.25 -8.79
CA ASP A 75 -6.25 -3.00 -7.55
C ASP A 75 -6.20 -2.05 -6.36
N GLN A 76 -5.47 -0.95 -6.47
CA GLN A 76 -5.40 0.10 -5.45
C GLN A 76 -6.77 0.77 -5.21
N ARG A 77 -7.54 1.01 -6.28
CA ARG A 77 -8.92 1.54 -6.14
C ARG A 77 -9.83 0.53 -5.45
N PHE A 78 -9.71 -0.74 -5.79
CA PHE A 78 -10.47 -1.82 -5.18
C PHE A 78 -10.13 -1.97 -3.69
N LEU A 79 -8.84 -2.01 -3.35
CA LEU A 79 -8.36 -2.03 -1.97
C LEU A 79 -8.91 -0.83 -1.18
N MET A 80 -8.82 0.38 -1.73
CA MET A 80 -9.36 1.57 -1.07
C MET A 80 -10.88 1.46 -0.86
N PHE A 81 -11.66 0.98 -1.84
CA PHE A 81 -13.11 0.78 -1.70
C PHE A 81 -13.46 -0.25 -0.62
N MET A 82 -12.73 -1.37 -0.57
CA MET A 82 -12.95 -2.43 0.41
C MET A 82 -12.62 -1.97 1.83
N LEU A 83 -11.51 -1.25 1.99
CA LEU A 83 -10.96 -0.86 3.29
C LEU A 83 -11.59 0.42 3.87
N ASP A 84 -12.07 1.34 3.04
CA ASP A 84 -12.74 2.58 3.49
C ASP A 84 -14.22 2.37 3.89
N GLY A 85 -14.63 1.11 4.10
CA GLY A 85 -15.97 0.74 4.58
C GLY A 85 -17.07 0.63 3.50
N GLY A 86 -16.73 0.82 2.22
CA GLY A 86 -17.67 0.71 1.10
C GLY A 86 -18.07 -0.74 0.75
N GLY A 87 -17.18 -1.70 0.99
CA GLY A 87 -17.38 -3.13 0.69
C GLY A 87 -18.06 -3.94 1.80
N LEU A 88 -17.69 -3.70 3.07
CA LEU A 88 -18.18 -4.51 4.21
C LEU A 88 -19.58 -4.12 4.69
N ASN A 89 -20.00 -2.85 4.57
CA ASN A 89 -21.30 -2.38 5.07
C ASN A 89 -22.47 -2.53 4.08
N ARG A 90 -22.24 -2.95 2.83
CA ARG A 90 -23.34 -3.19 1.85
C ARG A 90 -23.80 -4.64 1.74
N GLN A 91 -23.05 -5.60 2.28
CA GLN A 91 -23.46 -7.01 2.29
C GLN A 91 -24.28 -7.41 3.53
N SER A 92 -24.29 -6.62 4.61
CA SER A 92 -25.09 -6.94 5.81
C SER A 92 -26.59 -6.62 5.71
N SER A 93 -27.08 -6.11 4.57
CA SER A 93 -28.49 -5.79 4.36
C SER A 93 -29.25 -6.73 3.39
N PHE A 94 -28.66 -7.86 2.96
CA PHE A 94 -29.31 -8.78 2.02
C PHE A 94 -29.77 -10.14 2.58
N THR A 95 -29.78 -10.35 3.90
CA THR A 95 -30.43 -11.54 4.49
C THR A 95 -31.11 -11.24 5.83
N LYS A 96 -32.24 -10.54 5.78
CA LYS A 96 -33.41 -10.83 6.62
C LYS A 96 -34.68 -10.53 5.80
N ALA A 97 -34.91 -11.33 4.78
CA ALA A 97 -36.28 -11.61 4.36
C ALA A 97 -36.84 -12.63 5.36
N LYS A 98 -37.92 -12.24 6.05
CA LYS A 98 -38.77 -13.16 6.82
C LYS A 98 -39.51 -14.09 5.87
#